data_AF-A0A9P9FGU7-F1
#
_entry.id   AF-A0A9P9FGU7-F1
#
_cell.length_a   1.000
_cell.length_b   1.000
_cell.length_c   1.000
_cell.angle_alpha   90.00
_cell.angle_beta   90.00
_cell.angle_gamma   90.00
#
_symmetry.space_group_name_H-M   'P 1'
#
loop_
_entity.id
_entity.type
_entity.pdbx_description
1 polymer ?
#
loop_
_entity_poly.entity_id
_entity_poly.type
_entity_poly.pdbx_seq_one_letter_code
_entity_poly.pdbx_strand_id
1 'polypeptide(L)'
;MALKEFKHYDIWRASVDKASRQSNAATTATESLTPDEKAWLRKHYRNEFKFLQSYALSIHNEEDREEGRVIMRAMVSNDEDDVSEDEEDSDEFNPEHHFADHKFSEKVLDWIEAYYGNSMHFMLCYGLKFYNDEDCEESQSIVRVIMSE
;
A
#
# COMPACT_ATOMS: atom_id res chain seq x y z
N MET A 1 -55.00 8.62 44.66
CA MET A 1 -54.71 9.13 43.31
C MET A 1 -53.28 8.74 42.98
N ALA A 2 -53.12 7.95 41.92
CA ALA A 2 -51.91 7.20 41.63
C ALA A 2 -50.72 8.09 41.21
N LEU A 3 -49.54 7.61 41.59
CA LEU A 3 -48.21 8.16 41.32
C LEU A 3 -48.05 8.50 39.83
N LYS A 4 -47.67 9.73 39.52
CA LYS A 4 -47.23 10.11 38.18
C LYS A 4 -45.81 9.60 37.99
N GLU A 5 -45.69 8.59 37.15
CA GLU A 5 -44.44 7.99 36.71
C GLU A 5 -43.51 9.04 36.11
N PHE A 6 -42.34 9.20 36.72
CA PHE A 6 -41.24 10.00 36.20
C PHE A 6 -40.54 9.16 35.13
N LYS A 7 -40.87 9.37 33.85
CA LYS A 7 -40.13 8.75 32.75
C LYS A 7 -38.80 9.49 32.55
N HIS A 8 -37.74 8.70 32.55
CA HIS A 8 -36.33 9.06 32.61
C HIS A 8 -35.77 9.78 31.35
N TYR A 9 -36.62 10.45 30.54
CA TYR A 9 -36.24 10.87 29.18
C TYR A 9 -36.49 12.36 28.85
N ASP A 10 -36.82 13.21 29.83
CA ASP A 10 -37.11 14.64 29.57
C ASP A 10 -36.07 15.64 30.13
N ILE A 11 -34.92 15.17 30.67
CA ILE A 11 -33.86 16.04 31.23
C ILE A 11 -32.55 16.01 30.42
N TRP A 12 -32.59 15.54 29.16
CA TRP A 12 -31.45 15.67 28.23
C TRP A 12 -31.83 16.39 26.93
N ARG A 13 -32.50 17.54 27.07
CA ARG A 13 -32.64 18.56 26.01
C ARG A 13 -32.19 19.92 26.55
N ALA A 14 -30.90 20.06 26.81
CA ALA A 14 -30.21 21.35 26.88
C ALA A 14 -28.72 21.13 27.19
N SER A 15 -27.90 20.94 26.15
CA SER A 15 -26.52 21.45 26.03
C SER A 15 -25.83 20.74 24.86
N VAL A 16 -26.35 20.94 23.65
CA VAL A 16 -25.63 20.65 22.39
C VAL A 16 -25.29 22.00 21.79
N ASP A 17 -24.39 22.74 22.43
CA ASP A 17 -23.87 24.01 21.93
C ASP A 17 -22.48 24.26 22.54
N LYS A 18 -21.50 23.45 22.13
CA LYS A 18 -20.08 23.82 21.90
C LYS A 18 -19.22 22.58 21.67
N ALA A 19 -19.39 21.99 20.49
CA ALA A 19 -18.32 21.24 19.83
C ALA A 19 -18.45 21.45 18.32
N SER A 20 -18.56 22.73 17.93
CA SER A 20 -18.29 23.14 16.56
C SER A 20 -16.77 23.26 16.40
N ARG A 21 -16.13 22.15 16.04
CA ARG A 21 -15.00 22.16 15.12
C ARG A 21 -15.31 21.13 14.06
N GLN A 22 -15.75 21.68 12.94
CA GLN A 22 -16.08 21.00 11.69
C GLN A 22 -15.11 19.86 11.39
N SER A 23 -15.60 18.62 11.47
CA SER A 23 -15.18 17.54 10.57
C SER A 23 -16.18 17.50 9.41
N ASN A 24 -16.17 18.58 8.63
CA ASN A 24 -16.89 18.65 7.35
C ASN A 24 -15.85 18.87 6.25
N ALA A 25 -15.05 17.83 6.07
CA ALA A 25 -14.12 17.56 4.97
C ALA A 25 -13.85 16.06 5.14
N ALA A 26 -14.29 15.15 4.28
CA ALA A 26 -14.07 15.17 2.86
C ALA A 26 -15.13 14.29 2.19
N THR A 27 -16.08 14.91 1.49
CA THR A 27 -17.01 14.21 0.57
C THR A 27 -16.73 14.64 -0.88
N THR A 28 -15.48 15.00 -1.17
CA THR A 28 -15.01 15.39 -2.51
C THR A 28 -13.53 15.01 -2.76
N ALA A 29 -13.08 13.85 -2.24
CA ALA A 29 -11.72 13.34 -2.47
C ALA A 29 -11.74 11.94 -3.11
N THR A 30 -12.71 11.66 -3.97
CA THR A 30 -12.93 10.37 -4.63
C THR A 30 -11.87 9.99 -5.68
N GLU A 31 -10.76 10.72 -5.77
CA GLU A 31 -9.71 10.44 -6.79
C GLU A 31 -8.30 10.23 -6.22
N SER A 32 -8.04 10.53 -4.95
CA SER A 32 -6.67 10.41 -4.42
C SER A 32 -6.62 9.98 -2.95
N LEU A 33 -5.93 8.86 -2.72
CA LEU A 33 -5.53 8.40 -1.39
C LEU A 33 -4.80 9.53 -0.65
N THR A 34 -5.20 9.77 0.60
CA THR A 34 -4.55 10.76 1.46
C THR A 34 -3.11 10.31 1.79
N PRO A 35 -2.22 11.24 2.19
CA PRO A 35 -0.86 10.89 2.57
C PRO A 35 -0.79 9.85 3.71
N ASP A 36 -1.71 9.93 4.67
CA ASP A 36 -1.79 9.02 5.81
C ASP A 36 -2.23 7.61 5.39
N GLU A 37 -3.24 7.53 4.49
CA GLU A 37 -3.67 6.28 3.88
C GLU A 37 -2.52 5.64 3.06
N LYS A 38 -1.75 6.44 2.32
CA LYS A 38 -0.57 5.97 1.60
C LYS A 38 0.54 5.52 2.55
N ALA A 39 0.75 6.20 3.66
CA ALA A 39 1.74 5.82 4.66
C ALA A 39 1.38 4.47 5.30
N TRP A 40 0.10 4.25 5.63
CA TRP A 40 -0.38 2.98 6.16
C TRP A 40 -0.22 1.84 5.14
N LEU A 41 -0.59 2.07 3.87
CA LEU A 41 -0.36 1.10 2.79
C LEU A 41 1.13 0.76 2.61
N ARG A 42 2.01 1.75 2.74
CA ARG A 42 3.47 1.53 2.68
C ARG A 42 3.97 0.74 3.88
N LYS A 43 3.50 1.05 5.09
CA LYS A 43 3.89 0.39 6.34
C LYS A 43 3.47 -1.09 6.38
N HIS A 44 2.25 -1.41 5.95
CA HIS A 44 1.70 -2.76 6.10
C HIS A 44 1.75 -3.62 4.82
N TYR A 45 1.74 -3.01 3.64
CA TYR A 45 1.62 -3.71 2.35
C TYR A 45 2.65 -3.25 1.30
N ARG A 46 3.59 -2.36 1.65
CA ARG A 46 4.56 -1.68 0.78
C ARG A 46 3.96 -0.71 -0.25
N ASN A 47 2.87 -1.06 -0.93
CA ASN A 47 2.19 -0.18 -1.88
C ASN A 47 0.72 -0.59 -2.13
N GLU A 48 -0.06 0.31 -2.74
CA GLU A 48 -1.48 0.10 -3.08
C GLU A 48 -1.70 -1.16 -3.93
N PHE A 49 -0.82 -1.43 -4.88
CA PHE A 49 -0.93 -2.60 -5.76
C PHE A 49 -0.85 -3.92 -4.99
N LYS A 50 0.11 -4.05 -4.06
CA LYS A 50 0.29 -5.23 -3.21
C LYS A 50 -0.86 -5.43 -2.24
N PHE A 51 -1.39 -4.33 -1.70
CA PHE A 51 -2.60 -4.36 -0.90
C PHE A 51 -3.79 -4.89 -1.73
N LEU A 52 -4.09 -4.30 -2.88
CA LEU A 52 -5.20 -4.76 -3.74
C LEU A 52 -5.02 -6.22 -4.18
N GLN A 53 -3.80 -6.60 -4.58
CA GLN A 53 -3.46 -7.98 -4.94
C GLN A 53 -3.75 -8.97 -3.79
N SER A 54 -3.54 -8.58 -2.53
CA SER A 54 -3.80 -9.46 -1.37
C SER A 54 -5.29 -9.75 -1.14
N TYR A 55 -6.17 -8.85 -1.59
CA TYR A 55 -7.62 -9.01 -1.55
C TYR A 55 -8.21 -9.47 -2.90
N ALA A 56 -7.36 -9.88 -3.85
CA ALA A 56 -7.73 -10.22 -5.22
C ALA A 56 -8.47 -9.09 -5.97
N LEU A 57 -8.15 -7.84 -5.62
CA LEU A 57 -8.65 -6.61 -6.23
C LEU A 57 -7.65 -6.11 -7.29
N SER A 58 -8.16 -5.54 -8.39
CA SER A 58 -7.33 -5.03 -9.48
C SER A 58 -7.07 -3.53 -9.37
N ILE A 59 -5.81 -3.10 -9.54
CA ILE A 59 -5.47 -1.68 -9.68
C ILE A 59 -5.95 -1.08 -11.00
N HIS A 60 -6.30 -1.90 -11.99
CA HIS A 60 -6.79 -1.45 -13.29
C HIS A 60 -8.32 -1.33 -13.32
N ASN A 61 -9.00 -1.72 -12.24
CA ASN A 61 -10.45 -1.58 -12.10
C ASN A 61 -10.75 -0.56 -11.00
N GLU A 62 -11.42 0.53 -11.35
CA GLU A 62 -11.72 1.58 -10.38
C GLU A 62 -12.73 1.12 -9.31
N GLU A 63 -13.61 0.17 -9.63
CA GLU A 63 -14.53 -0.44 -8.66
C GLU A 63 -13.76 -1.23 -7.59
N ASP A 64 -12.80 -2.04 -8.01
CA ASP A 64 -11.93 -2.80 -7.11
C ASP A 64 -11.02 -1.89 -6.29
N ARG A 65 -10.56 -0.77 -6.87
CA ARG A 65 -9.79 0.24 -6.12
C ARG A 65 -10.63 0.91 -5.06
N GLU A 66 -11.89 1.22 -5.34
CA GLU A 66 -12.81 1.75 -4.33
C GLU A 66 -13.07 0.72 -3.23
N GLU A 67 -13.32 -0.53 -3.59
CA GLU A 67 -13.47 -1.61 -2.62
C GLU A 67 -12.23 -1.76 -1.73
N GLY A 68 -11.04 -1.68 -2.32
CA GLY A 68 -9.79 -1.66 -1.60
C GLY A 68 -9.66 -0.45 -0.64
N ARG A 69 -10.06 0.74 -1.08
CA ARG A 69 -10.06 1.94 -0.21
C ARG A 69 -11.00 1.76 0.99
N VAL A 70 -12.17 1.15 0.80
CA VAL A 70 -13.11 0.85 1.88
C VAL A 70 -12.51 -0.13 2.88
N ILE A 71 -11.89 -1.22 2.41
CA ILE A 71 -11.22 -2.21 3.25
C ILE A 71 -10.06 -1.57 4.02
N MET A 72 -9.21 -0.80 3.34
CA MET A 72 -8.09 -0.10 3.94
C MET A 72 -8.56 0.89 5.01
N ARG A 73 -9.57 1.72 4.75
CA ARG A 73 -10.11 2.66 5.75
C ARG A 73 -10.67 1.94 6.98
N ALA A 74 -11.34 0.80 6.78
CA ALA A 74 -11.82 -0.01 7.89
C ALA A 74 -10.66 -0.58 8.73
N MET A 75 -9.55 -0.96 8.10
CA MET A 75 -8.36 -1.43 8.81
C MET A 75 -7.60 -0.32 9.51
N VAL A 76 -7.36 0.82 8.86
CA VAL A 76 -6.72 2.01 9.46
C VAL A 76 -7.49 2.46 10.70
N SER A 77 -8.83 2.55 10.61
CA SER A 77 -9.68 2.95 11.74
C SER A 77 -9.61 1.97 12.93
N ASN A 78 -9.18 0.73 12.70
CA ASN A 78 -9.00 -0.29 13.73
C ASN A 78 -7.53 -0.36 14.24
N ASP A 79 -6.60 0.31 13.56
CA ASP A 79 -5.15 0.32 13.85
C ASP A 79 -4.70 1.61 14.58
N GLU A 80 -5.55 2.65 14.61
CA GLU A 80 -5.26 3.96 15.26
C GLU A 80 -5.02 3.92 16.78
N ASP A 81 -5.11 2.74 17.41
CA ASP A 81 -4.77 2.54 18.83
C ASP A 81 -3.27 2.23 19.09
N ASP A 82 -2.44 2.05 18.05
CA ASP A 82 -1.02 1.69 18.20
C ASP A 82 -0.06 2.73 17.58
N VAL A 83 0.02 3.90 18.23
CA VAL A 83 0.99 4.94 17.92
C VAL A 83 2.39 4.57 18.44
N SER A 84 3.17 3.87 17.63
CA SER A 84 4.62 3.83 17.78
C SER A 84 5.27 4.69 16.69
N GLU A 85 5.73 5.88 17.07
CA GLU A 85 6.77 6.62 16.35
C GLU A 85 8.02 5.73 16.32
N ASP A 86 8.35 5.16 15.17
CA ASP A 86 9.71 4.73 14.89
C ASP A 86 10.01 4.96 13.42
N GLU A 87 10.75 6.05 13.18
CA GLU A 87 11.55 6.25 11.99
C GLU A 87 12.79 5.36 12.09
N GLU A 88 12.70 4.11 11.65
CA GLU A 88 13.90 3.34 11.26
C GLU A 88 13.65 2.67 9.92
N ASP A 89 14.21 3.30 8.89
CA ASP A 89 14.93 2.68 7.79
C ASP A 89 14.90 1.14 7.79
N SER A 90 13.80 0.58 7.29
CA SER A 90 13.72 -0.84 6.98
C SER A 90 14.09 -1.02 5.51
N ASP A 91 15.34 -0.72 5.19
CA ASP A 91 16.11 -1.59 4.31
C ASP A 91 16.11 -2.97 4.97
N GLU A 92 15.01 -3.69 4.77
CA GLU A 92 14.88 -5.11 4.99
C GLU A 92 15.99 -5.73 4.14
N PHE A 93 17.19 -5.89 4.74
CA PHE A 93 18.34 -6.55 4.16
C PHE A 93 17.88 -7.96 3.81
N ASN A 94 17.32 -8.08 2.61
CA ASN A 94 16.92 -9.31 2.01
C ASN A 94 18.16 -9.77 1.25
N PRO A 95 19.02 -10.63 1.83
CA PRO A 95 20.23 -11.09 1.16
C PRO A 95 19.93 -11.81 -0.16
N GLU A 96 18.67 -12.18 -0.41
CA GLU A 96 18.25 -12.79 -1.66
C GLU A 96 18.12 -11.80 -2.82
N HIS A 97 18.01 -10.49 -2.54
CA HIS A 97 17.71 -9.46 -3.54
C HIS A 97 18.83 -9.29 -4.59
N HIS A 98 20.06 -9.67 -4.25
CA HIS A 98 21.26 -9.57 -5.10
C HIS A 98 21.69 -10.91 -5.74
N PHE A 99 20.89 -11.97 -5.63
CA PHE A 99 21.31 -13.29 -6.13
C PHE A 99 21.61 -13.29 -7.63
N ALA A 100 20.96 -12.43 -8.41
CA ALA A 100 21.18 -12.34 -9.86
C ALA A 100 22.13 -11.21 -10.27
N ASP A 101 22.61 -10.37 -9.34
CA ASP A 101 23.36 -9.16 -9.69
C ASP A 101 24.66 -9.45 -10.42
N HIS A 102 25.35 -10.51 -10.01
CA HIS A 102 26.59 -10.97 -10.64
C HIS A 102 26.41 -11.39 -12.12
N LYS A 103 25.18 -11.57 -12.59
CA LYS A 103 24.86 -11.88 -14.00
C LYS A 103 24.72 -10.63 -14.86
N PHE A 104 24.66 -9.45 -14.27
CA PHE A 104 24.44 -8.20 -14.99
C PHE A 104 25.63 -7.25 -14.82
N SER A 105 25.84 -6.39 -15.81
CA SER A 105 26.80 -5.29 -15.67
C SER A 105 26.21 -4.17 -14.83
N GLU A 106 27.05 -3.36 -14.17
CA GLU A 106 26.63 -2.21 -13.34
C GLU A 106 25.59 -1.31 -14.01
N LYS A 107 25.79 -0.93 -15.28
CA LYS A 107 24.83 -0.12 -16.05
C LYS A 107 23.45 -0.76 -16.23
N VAL A 108 23.43 -2.09 -16.33
CA VAL A 108 22.19 -2.85 -16.43
C VAL A 108 21.52 -2.91 -15.07
N LEU A 109 22.29 -3.07 -13.99
CA LEU A 109 21.76 -3.05 -12.63
C LEU A 109 21.14 -1.70 -12.28
N ASP A 110 21.80 -0.58 -12.61
CA ASP A 110 21.23 0.76 -12.40
C ASP A 110 19.88 0.92 -13.10
N TRP A 111 19.77 0.43 -14.34
CA TRP A 111 18.52 0.46 -15.09
C TRP A 111 17.47 -0.46 -14.46
N ILE A 112 17.84 -1.70 -14.15
CA ILE A 112 16.95 -2.66 -13.50
C ILE A 112 16.44 -2.11 -12.17
N GLU A 113 17.30 -1.52 -11.35
CA GLU A 113 16.95 -0.94 -10.06
C GLU A 113 16.00 0.26 -10.23
N ALA A 114 16.25 1.11 -11.23
CA ALA A 114 15.39 2.26 -11.51
C ALA A 114 13.97 1.89 -11.98
N TYR A 115 13.80 0.79 -12.71
CA TYR A 115 12.51 0.43 -13.33
C TYR A 115 11.80 -0.76 -12.66
N TYR A 116 12.56 -1.72 -12.12
CA TYR A 116 12.06 -2.97 -11.52
C TYR A 116 12.42 -3.11 -10.04
N GLY A 117 13.29 -2.25 -9.50
CA GLY A 117 13.75 -2.29 -8.11
C GLY A 117 14.91 -3.26 -7.88
N ASN A 118 14.92 -4.44 -8.50
CA ASN A 118 16.09 -5.35 -8.46
C ASN A 118 16.13 -6.39 -9.58
N SER A 119 17.28 -7.05 -9.68
CA SER A 119 17.58 -8.09 -10.67
C SER A 119 16.66 -9.31 -10.56
N MET A 120 16.32 -9.74 -9.35
CA MET A 120 15.40 -10.87 -9.16
C MET A 120 13.98 -10.54 -9.61
N HIS A 121 13.43 -9.38 -9.24
CA HIS A 121 12.08 -8.97 -9.63
C HIS A 121 11.99 -8.79 -11.15
N PHE A 122 13.03 -8.20 -11.76
CA PHE A 122 13.14 -8.16 -13.22
C PHE A 122 13.03 -9.55 -13.85
N MET A 123 13.83 -10.53 -13.42
CA MET A 123 13.77 -11.89 -13.97
C MET A 123 12.38 -12.53 -13.75
N LEU A 124 11.79 -12.37 -12.56
CA LEU A 124 10.47 -12.88 -12.24
C LEU A 124 9.36 -12.27 -13.11
N CYS A 125 9.47 -10.99 -13.50
CA CYS A 125 8.50 -10.34 -14.41
C CYS A 125 8.43 -11.01 -15.79
N TYR A 126 9.51 -11.64 -16.24
CA TYR A 126 9.58 -12.38 -17.50
C TYR A 126 9.45 -13.89 -17.32
N GLY A 127 9.14 -14.36 -16.10
CA GLY A 127 9.03 -15.79 -15.79
C GLY A 127 10.36 -16.52 -15.74
N LEU A 128 11.47 -15.80 -15.63
CA LEU A 128 12.84 -16.31 -15.66
C LEU A 128 13.32 -16.66 -14.25
N LYS A 129 14.01 -17.79 -14.12
CA LYS A 129 14.55 -18.27 -12.85
C LYS A 129 16.00 -17.85 -12.69
N PHE A 130 16.31 -17.13 -11.61
CA PHE A 130 17.66 -16.68 -11.28
C PHE A 130 18.67 -17.81 -11.00
N TYR A 131 18.20 -19.04 -10.77
CA TYR A 131 19.02 -20.24 -10.58
C TYR A 131 19.17 -21.10 -11.84
N ASN A 132 18.55 -20.72 -12.96
CA ASN A 132 18.73 -21.37 -14.25
C ASN A 132 19.64 -20.51 -15.13
N ASP A 133 20.75 -21.07 -15.61
CA ASP A 133 21.70 -20.34 -16.44
C ASP A 133 21.12 -19.96 -17.82
N GLU A 134 20.22 -20.79 -18.39
CA GLU A 134 19.54 -20.48 -19.67
C GLU A 134 18.62 -19.26 -19.51
N ASP A 135 17.83 -19.23 -18.43
CA ASP A 135 16.96 -18.10 -18.09
C ASP A 135 17.79 -16.84 -17.77
N CYS A 136 19.01 -16.98 -17.24
CA CYS A 136 19.93 -15.87 -17.04
C CYS A 136 20.41 -15.28 -18.38
N GLU A 137 20.78 -16.13 -19.35
CA GLU A 137 21.17 -15.67 -20.69
C GLU A 137 20.02 -15.00 -21.44
N GLU A 138 18.81 -15.55 -21.28
CA GLU A 138 17.58 -14.95 -21.80
C GLU A 138 17.34 -13.57 -21.18
N SER A 139 17.50 -13.44 -19.86
CA SER A 139 17.34 -12.16 -19.16
C SER A 139 18.29 -11.09 -19.69
N GLN A 140 19.54 -11.43 -20.01
CA GLN A 140 20.50 -10.49 -20.61
C GLN A 140 20.10 -10.09 -22.03
N SER A 141 19.54 -11.02 -22.80
CA SER A 141 19.07 -10.75 -24.16
C SER A 141 17.89 -9.77 -24.14
N ILE A 142 16.95 -9.96 -23.21
CA ILE A 142 15.81 -9.06 -22.98
C ILE A 142 16.30 -7.66 -22.62
N VAL A 143 17.19 -7.53 -21.62
CA VAL A 143 17.76 -6.23 -21.24
C VAL A 143 18.42 -5.55 -22.43
N ARG A 144 19.24 -6.27 -23.20
CA ARG A 144 19.95 -5.69 -24.35
C ARG A 144 18.98 -5.15 -25.39
N VAL A 145 17.88 -5.86 -25.67
CA VAL A 145 16.85 -5.39 -26.59
C VAL A 145 16.20 -4.11 -26.04
N ILE A 146 15.72 -4.14 -24.80
CA ILE A 146 15.00 -3.02 -24.18
C ILE A 146 15.89 -1.77 -24.06
N MET A 147 17.16 -1.92 -23.72
CA MET A 147 18.10 -0.80 -23.61
C MET A 147 18.65 -0.33 -24.97
N SER A 148 18.36 -1.04 -26.06
CA SER A 148 18.76 -0.69 -27.43
C SER A 148 17.64 -0.07 -28.27
N GLU A 149 16.39 -0.17 -27.82
CA GLU A 149 15.24 0.59 -28.35
C GLU A 149 15.22 2.03 -27.82
#